data_AF-A0A7S4L9J4-F1
#
_entry.id   AF-A0A7S4L9J4-F1
#
_cell.length_a   1.000
_cell.length_b   1.000
_cell.length_c   1.000
_cell.angle_alpha   90.00
_cell.angle_beta   90.00
_cell.angle_gamma   90.00
#
_symmetry.space_group_name_H-M   'P 1'
#
loop_
_entity.id
_entity.type
_entity.pdbx_description
1 polymer ?
#
loop_
_entity_poly.entity_id
_entity_poly.type
_entity_poly.pdbx_seq_one_letter_code
_entity_poly.pdbx_strand_id
1 'polypeptide(L)'
;NNEREEGGESPPRPIHRLDKDVGGVLVLGKTRKSTANIQNLFREQKISKVYWALVHGVPDPVSGRIDSILKAEDNQQKMGTTYYQTVAYCKEQQVSWLQLSPKTGRKHQLRIHCSQNLHTPIVNDKKYSKDTKCRYFSAEGEEEGEGFLFLFARK
;
A
#
# COMPACT_ATOMS: atom_id res chain seq x y z
N ASN A 1 37.33 14.94 30.11
CA ASN A 1 36.65 13.70 30.53
C ASN A 1 35.28 13.65 29.89
N ASN A 2 35.21 13.02 28.72
CA ASN A 2 34.07 13.05 27.81
C ASN A 2 33.50 11.63 27.68
N GLU A 3 33.03 11.09 28.81
CA GLU A 3 32.47 9.74 28.89
C GLU A 3 31.12 9.83 29.59
N ARG A 4 30.05 9.88 28.79
CA ARG A 4 28.68 9.49 29.13
C ARG A 4 27.80 9.71 27.90
N GLU A 5 27.66 8.69 27.06
CA GLU A 5 26.44 8.43 26.27
C GLU A 5 26.52 7.03 25.60
N GLU A 6 26.81 5.99 26.39
CA GLU A 6 26.56 4.60 25.99
C GLU A 6 25.50 4.00 26.92
N GLY A 7 24.39 3.52 26.37
CA GLY A 7 23.50 2.59 27.09
C GLY A 7 22.00 2.92 27.18
N GLY A 8 21.51 4.02 26.61
CA GLY A 8 20.05 4.23 26.49
C GLY A 8 19.51 3.60 25.21
N GLU A 9 19.00 2.36 25.26
CA GLU A 9 18.25 1.78 24.12
C GLU A 9 17.06 2.69 23.80
N SER A 10 17.21 3.54 22.78
CA SER A 10 16.10 4.33 22.26
C SER A 10 15.05 3.37 21.71
N PRO A 11 13.75 3.58 22.02
CA PRO A 11 12.71 2.67 21.56
C PRO A 11 12.74 2.57 20.03
N PRO A 12 12.49 1.38 19.45
CA PRO A 12 12.46 1.19 18.00
C PRO A 12 11.53 2.19 17.33
N ARG A 13 11.97 2.74 16.19
CA ARG A 13 11.19 3.76 15.45
C ARG A 13 10.77 3.23 14.08
N PRO A 14 9.54 3.51 13.62
CA PRO A 14 9.14 3.21 12.26
C PRO A 14 10.04 3.90 11.23
N ILE A 15 10.58 3.11 10.30
CA ILE A 15 11.40 3.65 9.19
C ILE A 15 10.51 4.13 8.05
N HIS A 16 9.37 3.49 7.84
CA HIS A 16 8.33 3.90 6.89
C HIS A 16 6.95 3.76 7.53
N ARG A 17 5.93 4.23 6.82
CA ARG A 17 4.52 4.08 7.21
C ARG A 17 3.86 2.95 6.44
N LEU A 18 2.86 2.34 7.07
CA LEU A 18 1.83 1.51 6.47
C LEU A 18 0.50 2.21 6.79
N ASP A 19 -0.45 2.25 5.85
CA ASP A 19 -1.76 2.86 6.16
C ASP A 19 -2.49 1.99 7.20
N LYS A 20 -3.34 2.61 8.03
CA LYS A 20 -3.97 1.97 9.20
C LYS A 20 -4.65 0.63 8.88
N ASP A 21 -5.32 0.56 7.74
CA ASP A 21 -6.11 -0.61 7.33
C ASP A 21 -5.34 -1.54 6.38
N VAL A 22 -4.05 -1.30 6.15
CA VAL A 22 -3.20 -2.09 5.25
C VAL A 22 -2.36 -3.05 6.09
N GLY A 23 -2.43 -4.34 5.79
CA GLY A 23 -1.61 -5.37 6.45
C GLY A 23 -0.21 -5.49 5.85
N GLY A 24 0.71 -6.14 6.58
CA GLY A 24 1.99 -6.61 6.03
C GLY A 24 3.24 -6.05 6.73
N VAL A 25 4.33 -5.97 5.96
CA VAL A 25 5.68 -5.69 6.48
C VAL A 25 5.83 -4.23 6.95
N LEU A 26 6.25 -4.06 8.21
CA LEU A 26 6.68 -2.79 8.80
C LEU A 26 8.14 -2.91 9.28
N VAL A 27 9.02 -2.04 8.80
CA VAL A 27 10.43 -2.03 9.23
C VAL A 27 10.62 -1.04 10.38
N LEU A 28 11.16 -1.54 11.50
CA LEU A 28 11.52 -0.76 12.68
C LEU A 28 13.05 -0.67 12.80
N GLY A 29 13.57 0.54 13.00
CA GLY A 29 14.98 0.76 13.23
C GLY A 29 15.32 0.66 14.71
N LYS A 30 16.24 -0.24 15.07
CA LYS A 30 16.72 -0.42 16.45
C LYS A 30 17.73 0.65 16.88
N THR A 31 18.53 1.17 15.95
CA THR A 31 19.55 2.19 16.24
C THR A 31 19.39 3.41 15.34
N ARG A 32 19.74 4.61 15.83
CA ARG A 32 19.67 5.86 15.04
C ARG A 32 20.41 5.74 13.70
N LYS A 33 21.59 5.11 13.70
CA LYS A 33 22.40 4.88 12.49
C LYS A 33 21.69 3.98 11.48
N SER A 34 21.14 2.85 11.92
CA SER A 34 20.39 1.94 11.04
C SER A 34 19.13 2.60 10.48
N THR A 35 18.39 3.33 11.31
CA THR A 35 17.19 4.08 10.92
C THR A 35 17.51 5.08 9.82
N ALA A 36 18.54 5.91 10.02
CA ALA A 36 18.95 6.92 9.05
C ALA A 36 19.37 6.31 7.72
N ASN A 37 20.16 5.23 7.75
CA ASN A 37 20.62 4.54 6.54
C ASN A 37 19.44 3.99 5.72
N ILE A 38 18.52 3.28 6.37
CA ILE A 38 17.38 2.68 5.65
C ILE A 38 16.40 3.78 5.19
N GLN A 39 16.17 4.83 5.98
CA GLN A 39 15.38 5.99 5.55
C GLN A 39 15.96 6.66 4.30
N ASN A 40 17.29 6.74 4.19
CA ASN A 40 17.93 7.25 2.98
C ASN A 40 17.66 6.34 1.77
N LEU A 41 17.69 5.01 1.94
CA LEU A 41 17.33 4.07 0.85
C LEU A 41 15.87 4.22 0.39
N PHE A 42 14.93 4.49 1.32
CA PHE A 42 13.55 4.84 0.96
C PHE A 42 13.49 6.16 0.19
N ARG A 43 14.22 7.19 0.63
CA ARG A 43 14.25 8.51 -0.02
C ARG A 43 14.82 8.44 -1.44
N GLU A 44 15.86 7.64 -1.62
CA GLU A 44 16.53 7.38 -2.90
C GLU A 44 15.79 6.36 -3.78
N GLN A 45 14.64 5.83 -3.33
CA GLN A 45 13.84 4.83 -4.05
C GLN A 45 14.60 3.55 -4.40
N LYS A 46 15.61 3.20 -3.59
CA LYS A 46 16.42 1.98 -3.76
C LYS A 46 15.76 0.72 -3.18
N ILE A 47 14.63 0.89 -2.49
CA ILE A 47 13.86 -0.21 -1.91
C ILE A 47 12.73 -0.60 -2.84
N SER A 48 12.72 -1.86 -3.25
CA SER A 48 11.61 -2.47 -3.96
C SER A 48 10.54 -2.90 -2.97
N LYS A 49 9.28 -2.57 -3.27
CA LYS A 49 8.12 -2.95 -2.47
C LYS A 49 7.15 -3.70 -3.36
N VAL A 50 6.59 -4.79 -2.85
CA VAL A 50 5.55 -5.56 -3.54
C VAL A 50 4.33 -5.63 -2.62
N TYR A 51 3.17 -5.36 -3.18
CA TYR A 51 1.90 -5.47 -2.49
C TYR A 51 0.99 -6.41 -3.25
N TRP A 52 0.22 -7.18 -2.50
CA TRP A 52 -0.85 -8.01 -3.05
C TRP A 52 -2.19 -7.36 -2.71
N ALA A 53 -3.10 -7.32 -3.69
CA ALA A 53 -4.42 -6.76 -3.50
C ALA A 53 -5.49 -7.61 -4.20
N LEU A 54 -6.66 -7.72 -3.57
CA LEU A 54 -7.86 -8.22 -4.24
C LEU A 54 -8.65 -7.02 -4.75
N VAL A 55 -8.98 -6.99 -6.04
CA VAL A 55 -9.73 -5.89 -6.67
C VAL A 55 -10.99 -6.40 -7.34
N HIS A 56 -12.00 -5.53 -7.49
CA HIS A 56 -13.19 -5.82 -8.28
C HIS A 56 -12.87 -5.81 -9.78
N GLY A 57 -13.47 -6.75 -10.52
CA GLY A 57 -13.29 -6.87 -11.96
C GLY A 57 -11.90 -7.35 -12.37
N VAL A 58 -11.53 -7.07 -13.62
CA VAL A 58 -10.21 -7.37 -14.20
C VAL A 58 -9.64 -6.07 -14.76
N PRO A 59 -8.42 -5.67 -14.36
CA PRO A 59 -7.75 -4.54 -15.01
C PRO A 59 -7.53 -4.82 -16.49
N ASP A 60 -7.81 -3.82 -17.32
CA ASP A 60 -7.51 -3.83 -18.75
C ASP A 60 -6.65 -2.61 -19.09
N PRO A 61 -5.37 -2.79 -19.48
CA PRO A 61 -4.68 -4.06 -19.67
C PRO A 61 -4.40 -4.82 -18.35
N VAL A 62 -4.13 -6.13 -18.44
CA VAL A 62 -3.86 -6.99 -17.25
C VAL A 62 -2.52 -6.70 -16.57
N SER A 63 -1.65 -5.88 -17.16
CA SER A 63 -0.41 -5.43 -16.54
C SER A 63 0.04 -4.11 -17.14
N GLY A 64 0.81 -3.35 -16.38
CA GLY A 64 1.35 -2.10 -16.90
C GLY A 64 1.93 -1.19 -15.84
N ARG A 65 2.04 0.08 -16.23
CA ARG A 65 2.54 1.18 -15.42
C ARG A 65 1.48 2.25 -15.32
N ILE A 66 1.25 2.74 -14.10
CA ILE A 66 0.34 3.84 -13.81
C ILE A 66 1.19 5.00 -13.29
N ASP A 67 1.09 6.13 -13.97
CA ASP A 67 1.60 7.42 -13.52
C ASP A 67 0.42 8.36 -13.32
N SER A 68 0.25 8.90 -12.12
CA SER A 68 -0.79 9.89 -11.85
C SER A 68 -0.37 10.90 -10.80
N ILE A 69 -0.92 12.11 -10.89
CA ILE A 69 -0.68 13.17 -9.93
C ILE A 69 -1.53 12.93 -8.68
N LEU A 70 -0.87 12.80 -7.53
CA LEU A 70 -1.52 12.55 -6.25
C LEU A 70 -1.30 13.73 -5.31
N LYS A 71 -2.34 14.05 -4.53
CA LYS A 71 -2.22 15.03 -3.44
C LYS A 71 -1.33 14.46 -2.34
N ALA A 72 -0.27 15.19 -2.02
CA ALA A 72 0.59 14.93 -0.88
C ALA A 72 0.02 15.59 0.39
N GLU A 73 0.63 15.29 1.54
CA GLU A 73 0.18 15.79 2.86
C GLU A 73 0.38 17.30 3.03
N ASP A 74 1.32 17.89 2.29
CA ASP A 74 1.65 19.32 2.24
C ASP A 74 0.80 20.09 1.22
N ASN A 75 -0.34 19.53 0.80
CA ASN A 75 -1.18 20.03 -0.31
C ASN A 75 -0.45 20.17 -1.67
N GLN A 76 0.80 19.70 -1.78
CA GLN A 76 1.49 19.69 -3.06
C GLN A 76 0.98 18.52 -3.91
N GLN A 77 1.06 18.71 -5.22
CA GLN A 77 0.79 17.67 -6.20
C GLN A 77 2.10 16.98 -6.55
N LYS A 78 2.19 15.67 -6.32
CA LYS A 78 3.39 14.88 -6.59
C LYS A 78 3.03 13.66 -7.42
N MET A 79 3.90 13.32 -8.37
CA MET A 79 3.75 12.14 -9.19
C MET A 79 3.77 10.87 -8.32
N GLY A 80 2.81 9.98 -8.58
CA GLY A 80 2.71 8.63 -8.07
C GLY A 80 2.93 7.64 -9.19
N THR A 81 3.93 6.76 -9.06
CA THR A 81 4.25 5.73 -10.05
C THR A 81 4.11 4.34 -9.45
N THR A 82 3.31 3.48 -10.09
CA THR A 82 3.05 2.09 -9.69
C THR A 82 3.08 1.17 -10.90
N TYR A 83 3.80 0.06 -10.79
CA TYR A 83 3.68 -1.06 -11.73
C TYR A 83 2.68 -2.08 -11.19
N TYR A 84 1.93 -2.73 -12.08
CA TYR A 84 0.94 -3.72 -11.69
C TYR A 84 0.90 -4.91 -12.65
N GLN A 85 0.42 -6.03 -12.14
CA GLN A 85 0.16 -7.25 -12.90
C GLN A 85 -0.96 -8.05 -12.25
N THR A 86 -1.96 -8.45 -13.04
CA THR A 86 -3.00 -9.41 -12.67
C THR A 86 -2.37 -10.80 -12.59
N VAL A 87 -2.47 -11.42 -11.41
CA VAL A 87 -1.93 -12.75 -11.12
C VAL A 87 -2.98 -13.83 -11.37
N ALA A 88 -4.22 -13.57 -10.97
CA ALA A 88 -5.34 -14.48 -11.13
C ALA A 88 -6.66 -13.71 -11.20
N TYR A 89 -7.68 -14.32 -11.80
CA TYR A 89 -9.05 -13.80 -11.85
C TYR A 89 -10.04 -14.90 -11.48
N CYS A 90 -10.98 -14.60 -10.59
CA CYS A 90 -12.12 -15.43 -10.26
C CYS A 90 -13.37 -14.85 -10.93
N LYS A 91 -13.94 -15.60 -11.89
CA LYS A 91 -15.10 -15.18 -12.66
C LYS A 91 -16.39 -15.20 -11.85
N GLU A 92 -16.54 -16.16 -10.94
CA GLU A 92 -17.73 -16.35 -10.13
C GLU A 92 -17.94 -15.16 -9.18
N GLN A 93 -16.84 -14.70 -8.57
CA GLN A 93 -16.84 -13.58 -7.63
C GLN A 93 -16.54 -12.23 -8.29
N GLN A 94 -16.16 -12.22 -9.57
CA GLN A 94 -15.80 -11.02 -10.32
C GLN A 94 -14.69 -10.21 -9.63
N VAL A 95 -13.62 -10.89 -9.21
CA VAL A 95 -12.46 -10.28 -8.54
C VAL A 95 -11.14 -10.78 -9.09
N SER A 96 -10.13 -9.91 -9.07
CA SER A 96 -8.77 -10.21 -9.51
C SER A 96 -7.75 -10.07 -8.38
N TRP A 97 -6.78 -10.97 -8.37
CA TRP A 97 -5.58 -10.86 -7.53
C TRP A 97 -4.52 -10.05 -8.27
N LEU A 98 -4.12 -8.91 -7.70
CA LEU A 98 -3.09 -8.04 -8.25
C LEU A 98 -1.80 -8.09 -7.45
N GLN A 99 -0.69 -8.10 -8.19
CA GLN A 99 0.61 -7.67 -7.70
C GLN A 99 0.81 -6.20 -8.05
N LEU A 100 1.19 -5.39 -7.06
CA LEU A 100 1.43 -3.96 -7.19
C LEU A 100 2.85 -3.62 -6.69
N SER A 101 3.62 -2.89 -7.49
CA SER A 101 4.99 -2.48 -7.16
C SER A 101 5.13 -0.95 -7.26
N PRO A 102 4.85 -0.22 -6.17
CA PRO A 102 4.94 1.24 -6.16
C PRO A 102 6.41 1.70 -6.12
N LYS A 103 6.81 2.51 -7.09
CA LYS A 103 8.12 3.18 -7.08
C LYS A 103 8.14 4.35 -6.09
N THR A 104 7.04 5.10 -6.03
CA THR A 104 6.84 6.17 -5.06
C THR A 104 6.10 5.67 -3.82
N GLY A 105 5.88 6.53 -2.82
CA GLY A 105 5.18 6.18 -1.57
C GLY A 105 4.17 7.24 -1.17
N ARG A 106 3.29 7.66 -2.09
CA ARG A 106 2.28 8.69 -1.82
C ARG A 106 1.14 8.13 -0.97
N LYS A 107 0.47 9.00 -0.22
CA LYS A 107 -0.65 8.63 0.65
C LYS A 107 -1.76 7.96 -0.18
N HIS A 108 -2.17 6.77 0.23
CA HIS A 108 -3.20 5.96 -0.43
C HIS A 108 -2.94 5.68 -1.93
N GLN A 109 -1.68 5.75 -2.38
CA GLN A 109 -1.32 5.65 -3.80
C GLN A 109 -1.94 4.45 -4.50
N LEU A 110 -1.75 3.24 -3.94
CA LEU A 110 -2.24 2.00 -4.55
C LEU A 110 -3.77 1.96 -4.64
N ARG A 111 -4.44 2.39 -3.57
CA ARG A 111 -5.90 2.48 -3.49
C ARG A 111 -6.47 3.41 -4.56
N ILE A 112 -5.87 4.60 -4.69
CA ILE A 112 -6.25 5.58 -5.70
C ILE A 112 -5.98 5.05 -7.10
N HIS A 113 -4.81 4.47 -7.36
CA HIS A 113 -4.46 3.92 -8.67
C HIS A 113 -5.43 2.81 -9.10
N CYS A 114 -5.75 1.87 -8.21
CA CYS A 114 -6.69 0.79 -8.51
C CYS A 114 -8.09 1.33 -8.82
N SER A 115 -8.58 2.26 -8.00
CA SER A 115 -9.93 2.84 -8.18
C SER A 115 -10.04 3.77 -9.39
N GLN A 116 -9.13 4.72 -9.54
CA GLN A 116 -9.27 5.83 -10.49
C GLN A 116 -8.60 5.58 -11.83
N ASN A 117 -7.51 4.82 -11.86
CA ASN A 117 -6.74 4.59 -13.09
C ASN A 117 -7.04 3.22 -13.71
N LEU A 118 -7.25 2.18 -12.89
CA LEU A 118 -7.59 0.85 -13.38
C LEU A 118 -9.10 0.58 -13.42
N HIS A 119 -9.90 1.43 -12.77
CA HIS A 119 -11.35 1.23 -12.61
C HIS A 119 -11.71 -0.12 -11.94
N THR A 120 -10.78 -0.65 -11.15
CA THR A 120 -10.89 -1.88 -10.37
C THR A 120 -10.54 -1.58 -8.92
N PRO A 121 -11.45 -0.99 -8.12
CA PRO A 121 -11.16 -0.61 -6.74
C PRO A 121 -10.80 -1.85 -5.89
N ILE A 122 -9.94 -1.64 -4.89
CA ILE A 122 -9.58 -2.68 -3.92
C ILE A 122 -10.83 -3.08 -3.13
N VAL A 123 -11.01 -4.38 -2.95
CA VAL A 123 -12.11 -4.96 -2.18
C VAL A 123 -12.12 -4.36 -0.75
N ASN A 124 -13.32 -4.02 -0.29
CA ASN A 124 -13.60 -3.37 1.01
C ASN A 124 -12.93 -2.00 1.21
N ASP A 125 -12.47 -1.32 0.15
CA ASP A 125 -11.98 0.06 0.25
C ASP A 125 -13.13 1.05 0.41
N LYS A 126 -13.52 1.32 1.67
CA LYS A 126 -14.62 2.25 2.02
C LYS A 126 -14.45 3.69 1.50
N LYS A 127 -13.22 4.10 1.13
CA LYS A 127 -12.93 5.48 0.74
C LYS A 127 -12.88 5.67 -0.77
N TYR A 128 -12.30 4.70 -1.47
CA TYR A 128 -12.06 4.79 -2.92
C TYR A 128 -12.93 3.84 -3.72
N SER A 129 -13.71 2.97 -3.08
CA SER A 129 -14.83 2.29 -3.71
C SER A 129 -16.08 3.17 -3.58
N LYS A 130 -16.59 3.67 -4.71
CA LYS A 130 -17.79 4.52 -4.76
C LYS A 130 -18.99 3.83 -5.42
N ASP A 131 -18.79 2.63 -5.94
CA ASP A 131 -19.85 1.89 -6.61
C ASP A 131 -20.64 1.10 -5.55
N THR A 132 -21.92 1.38 -5.44
CA THR A 132 -22.87 0.62 -4.59
C THR A 132 -23.02 -0.83 -5.05
N LYS A 133 -22.49 -1.20 -6.22
CA LYS A 133 -22.42 -2.57 -6.72
C LYS A 133 -21.16 -3.33 -6.30
N CYS A 134 -20.17 -2.66 -5.70
CA CYS A 134 -18.99 -3.35 -5.18
C CYS A 134 -19.42 -4.23 -4.01
N ARG A 135 -19.38 -5.55 -4.23
CA ARG A 135 -19.65 -6.55 -3.18
C ARG A 135 -18.63 -6.41 -2.07
N TYR A 136 -19.08 -6.18 -0.85
CA TYR A 136 -18.19 -6.28 0.30
C TYR A 136 -18.04 -7.75 0.67
N PHE A 137 -16.80 -8.17 0.92
CA PHE A 137 -16.52 -9.51 1.43
C PHE A 137 -16.44 -9.41 2.94
N SER A 138 -17.38 -10.07 3.63
CA SER A 138 -17.39 -10.20 5.09
C SER A 138 -17.01 -11.64 5.46
N ALA A 139 -16.29 -11.81 6.57
CA ALA A 139 -16.06 -13.15 7.11
C ALA A 139 -17.37 -13.73 7.69
N GLU A 140 -17.44 -15.05 7.89
CA GLU A 140 -18.60 -15.65 8.56
C GLU A 140 -18.82 -15.02 9.95
N GLY A 141 -20.00 -14.42 10.14
CA GLY A 141 -20.38 -13.74 11.39
C GLY A 141 -20.15 -12.22 11.42
N GLU A 142 -19.61 -11.61 10.36
CA GLU A 142 -19.49 -10.16 10.22
C GLU A 142 -20.63 -9.56 9.38
N GLU A 143 -21.11 -8.36 9.73
CA GLU A 143 -22.11 -7.65 8.91
C GLU A 143 -21.51 -7.25 7.54
N GLU A 144 -22.36 -7.10 6.50
CA GLU A 144 -21.92 -6.63 5.18
C GLU A 144 -21.21 -5.28 5.30
N GLY A 145 -19.94 -5.23 4.89
CA GLY A 145 -19.14 -3.99 4.90
C GLY A 145 -18.24 -3.80 6.13
N GLU A 146 -18.14 -4.76 7.04
CA GLU A 146 -17.18 -4.72 8.16
C GLU A 146 -15.79 -5.28 7.83
N GLY A 147 -15.63 -5.92 6.68
CA GLY A 147 -14.37 -6.58 6.31
C GLY A 147 -13.15 -5.65 6.14
N PHE A 148 -11.96 -6.23 6.29
CA PHE A 148 -10.66 -5.56 6.15
C PHE A 148 -10.37 -5.14 4.70
N LEU A 149 -9.57 -4.07 4.53
CA LEU A 149 -9.03 -3.68 3.22
C LEU A 149 -8.04 -4.75 2.73
N PHE A 150 -8.31 -5.34 1.57
CA PHE A 150 -7.47 -6.39 0.98
C PHE A 150 -6.24 -5.80 0.28
N LEU A 151 -5.32 -5.22 1.04
CA LEU A 151 -4.02 -4.73 0.57
C LEU A 151 -2.94 -5.15 1.57
N PHE A 152 -1.95 -5.91 1.09
CA PHE A 152 -0.93 -6.52 1.94
C PHE A 152 0.47 -6.28 1.40
N ALA A 153 1.36 -5.71 2.21
CA ALA A 153 2.79 -5.59 1.87
C ALA A 153 3.49 -6.94 2.02
N ARG A 154 4.18 -7.39 0.96
CA ARG A 154 4.94 -8.65 0.89
C ARG A 154 6.45 -8.37 0.94
N LYS A 155 7.19 -9.28 1.57
CA LYS A 155 8.66 -9.28 1.61
C LYS A 155 9.25 -9.64 0.25
#